data_AF-A0A2V7ZL29-F1
#
_entry.id   AF-A0A2V7ZL29-F1
#
_cell.length_a   1.000
_cell.length_b   1.000
_cell.length_c   1.000
_cell.angle_alpha   90.00
_cell.angle_beta   90.00
_cell.angle_gamma   90.00
#
_symmetry.space_group_name_H-M   'P 1'
#
loop_
_entity.id
_entity.type
_entity.pdbx_description
1 polymer ?
#
loop_
_entity_poly.entity_id
_entity_poly.type
_entity_poly.pdbx_seq_one_letter_code
_entity_poly.pdbx_strand_id
1 'polypeptide(L)'
;MNERRLADGRVELVDTRRVEASPLYNHDLAPVPLARRNWTTYNYAALWVSMAHCIPTYMLASGLMASGMDWKQALVTVLLGNTIVLVPILRNSHPGTKYGIPFPVFARAAYGAFGSNVPALMRALVACGWFGIQAWIGGEAVNTFFRTIVPGWPTLLGAGLLGHSTTEWLSFLLFWSLNVYIIYRGMDLVREVENW
;
A
#
# COMPACT_ATOMS: atom_id res chain seq x y z
N MET A 1 -0.42 14.82 -33.20
CA MET A 1 0.63 13.94 -33.73
C MET A 1 1.90 14.18 -32.90
N ASN A 2 1.93 13.74 -31.63
CA ASN A 2 3.01 14.01 -30.66
C ASN A 2 3.33 12.77 -29.81
N GLU A 3 3.14 11.57 -30.37
CA GLU A 3 3.36 10.29 -29.69
C GLU A 3 4.28 9.41 -30.52
N ARG A 4 5.32 8.84 -29.90
CA ARG A 4 6.17 7.81 -30.49
C ARG A 4 5.65 6.45 -30.02
N ARG A 5 5.16 5.65 -30.96
CA ARG A 5 4.81 4.25 -30.75
C ARG A 5 6.01 3.37 -31.07
N LEU A 6 6.41 2.51 -30.14
CA LEU A 6 7.45 1.51 -30.36
C LEU A 6 6.86 0.20 -30.87
N ALA A 7 7.70 -0.63 -31.47
CA ALA A 7 7.32 -1.95 -32.02
C ALA A 7 6.78 -2.92 -30.95
N ASP A 8 7.08 -2.67 -29.66
CA ASP A 8 6.56 -3.43 -28.51
C ASP A 8 5.18 -2.96 -28.01
N GLY A 9 4.60 -1.94 -28.67
CA GLY A 9 3.29 -1.36 -28.32
C GLY A 9 3.32 -0.28 -27.23
N ARG A 10 4.48 0.07 -26.66
CA ARG A 10 4.60 1.20 -25.71
C ARG A 10 4.49 2.54 -26.42
N VAL A 11 3.94 3.52 -25.71
CA VAL A 11 3.73 4.87 -26.23
C VAL A 11 4.46 5.87 -25.33
N GLU A 12 5.21 6.77 -25.97
CA GLU A 12 5.89 7.88 -25.31
C GLU A 12 5.47 9.20 -25.94
N LEU A 13 5.26 10.23 -25.12
CA LEU A 13 5.00 11.58 -25.60
C LEU A 13 6.32 12.21 -26.03
N VAL A 14 6.38 12.65 -27.30
CA VAL A 14 7.58 13.29 -27.88
C VAL A 14 7.63 14.78 -27.53
N ASP A 15 6.46 15.38 -27.28
CA ASP A 15 6.32 16.79 -26.92
C ASP A 15 5.36 16.93 -25.72
N THR A 16 5.94 17.26 -24.56
CA THR A 16 5.24 17.44 -23.28
C THR A 16 4.72 18.85 -23.07
N ARG A 17 5.05 19.83 -23.92
CA ARG A 17 4.75 21.26 -23.71
C ARG A 17 3.25 21.54 -23.55
N ARG A 18 2.40 20.80 -24.29
CA ARG A 18 0.93 20.89 -24.16
C ARG A 18 0.41 20.35 -22.83
N VAL A 19 1.09 19.36 -22.25
CA VAL A 19 0.73 18.76 -20.96
C VAL A 19 1.24 19.64 -19.83
N GLU A 20 2.45 20.20 -19.97
CA GLU A 20 3.07 21.16 -19.05
C GLU A 20 2.30 22.49 -18.97
N ALA A 21 1.72 22.94 -20.09
CA ALA A 21 0.88 24.14 -20.14
C ALA A 21 -0.51 23.95 -19.48
N SER A 22 -0.87 22.73 -19.06
CA SER A 22 -2.15 22.46 -18.43
C SER A 22 -2.13 22.91 -16.96
N PRO A 23 -3.19 23.58 -16.46
CA PRO A 23 -3.31 23.92 -15.04
C PRO A 23 -3.42 22.69 -14.12
N LEU A 24 -3.56 21.48 -14.69
CA LEU A 24 -3.62 20.20 -13.98
C LEU A 24 -2.30 19.42 -14.02
N TYR A 25 -1.22 20.04 -14.52
CA TYR A 25 0.11 19.47 -14.55
C TYR A 25 0.74 19.49 -13.15
N ASN A 26 1.29 18.35 -12.75
CA ASN A 26 2.18 18.25 -11.60
C ASN A 26 3.35 17.35 -11.99
N HIS A 27 4.55 17.63 -11.49
CA HIS A 27 5.75 16.84 -11.78
C HIS A 27 5.57 15.37 -11.34
N ASP A 28 4.87 15.13 -10.23
CA ASP A 28 4.54 13.77 -9.75
C ASP A 28 3.44 13.07 -10.57
N LEU A 29 2.68 13.83 -11.37
CA LEU A 29 1.63 13.32 -12.24
C LEU A 29 2.07 13.22 -13.71
N ALA A 30 3.29 13.66 -14.03
CA ALA A 30 3.83 13.66 -15.38
C ALA A 30 4.08 12.21 -15.86
N PRO A 31 3.83 11.92 -17.15
CA PRO A 31 4.14 10.61 -17.71
C PRO A 31 5.62 10.28 -17.58
N VAL A 32 5.95 9.07 -17.13
CA VAL A 32 7.35 8.66 -16.95
C VAL A 32 7.97 8.29 -18.32
N PRO A 33 9.07 8.97 -18.73
CA PRO A 33 9.79 8.65 -19.97
C PRO A 33 10.31 7.22 -19.97
N LEU A 34 10.38 6.59 -21.13
CA LEU A 34 10.81 5.19 -21.26
C LEU A 34 12.22 4.97 -20.70
N ALA A 35 13.13 5.94 -20.88
CA ALA A 35 14.49 5.89 -20.35
C ALA A 35 14.58 5.86 -18.82
N ARG A 36 13.49 6.20 -18.10
CA ARG A 36 13.41 6.14 -16.63
C ARG A 36 12.65 4.90 -16.12
N ARG A 37 12.15 4.03 -17.02
CA ARG A 37 11.43 2.80 -16.66
C ARG A 37 12.39 1.63 -16.45
N ASN A 38 13.22 1.72 -15.41
CA ASN A 38 14.30 0.77 -15.13
C ASN A 38 13.88 -0.47 -14.33
N TRP A 39 12.56 -0.70 -14.19
CA TRP A 39 12.04 -1.79 -13.38
C TRP A 39 12.01 -3.08 -14.19
N THR A 40 12.82 -4.04 -13.76
CA THR A 40 12.86 -5.38 -14.32
C THR A 40 11.75 -6.25 -13.72
N THR A 41 11.44 -7.38 -14.36
CA THR A 41 10.50 -8.39 -13.83
C THR A 41 10.89 -8.87 -12.44
N TYR A 42 12.19 -8.94 -12.14
CA TYR A 42 12.69 -9.29 -10.82
C TYR A 42 12.31 -8.24 -9.77
N ASN A 43 12.49 -6.95 -10.06
CA ASN A 43 12.12 -5.87 -9.13
C ASN A 43 10.62 -5.93 -8.81
N TYR A 44 9.77 -6.19 -9.81
CA TYR A 44 8.34 -6.39 -9.58
C TYR A 44 8.05 -7.61 -8.72
N ALA A 45 8.67 -8.76 -8.99
CA ALA A 45 8.46 -9.97 -8.21
C ALA A 45 8.91 -9.80 -6.75
N ALA A 46 10.07 -9.19 -6.53
CA ALA A 46 10.61 -8.92 -5.20
C ALA A 46 9.67 -8.02 -4.39
N LEU A 47 9.16 -6.95 -4.99
CA LEU A 47 8.20 -6.05 -4.35
C LEU A 47 6.88 -6.73 -4.05
N TRP A 48 6.37 -7.56 -4.96
CA TRP A 48 5.15 -8.32 -4.71
C TRP A 48 5.30 -9.31 -3.56
N VAL A 49 6.43 -10.02 -3.47
CA VAL A 49 6.71 -10.93 -2.36
C VAL A 49 6.84 -10.17 -1.04
N SER A 50 7.52 -9.02 -1.04
CA SER A 50 7.64 -8.15 0.13
C SER A 50 6.27 -7.66 0.61
N MET A 51 5.38 -7.24 -0.29
CA MET A 51 4.04 -6.79 0.06
C MET A 51 3.10 -7.92 0.50
N ALA A 52 3.28 -9.13 -0.04
CA ALA A 52 2.48 -10.30 0.35
C ALA A 52 2.84 -10.80 1.76
N HIS A 53 4.09 -10.59 2.17
CA HIS A 53 4.58 -10.95 3.49
C HIS A 53 4.15 -9.92 4.54
N CYS A 54 2.97 -10.12 5.11
CA CYS A 54 2.48 -9.27 6.19
C CYS A 54 1.65 -10.06 7.22
N ILE A 55 1.58 -9.54 8.45
CA ILE A 55 0.83 -10.13 9.57
C ILE A 55 -0.64 -10.40 9.23
N PRO A 56 -1.36 -9.49 8.55
CA PRO A 56 -2.74 -9.73 8.12
C PRO A 56 -2.93 -11.00 7.26
N THR A 57 -1.96 -11.33 6.39
CA THR A 57 -2.02 -12.55 5.59
C THR A 57 -1.98 -13.79 6.49
N TYR A 58 -1.14 -13.77 7.53
CA TYR A 58 -1.09 -14.85 8.52
C TYR A 58 -2.38 -14.94 9.33
N MET A 59 -2.93 -13.80 9.74
CA MET A 59 -4.22 -13.74 10.44
C MET A 59 -5.37 -14.29 9.60
N LEU A 60 -5.39 -14.00 8.29
CA LEU A 60 -6.36 -14.55 7.34
C LEU A 60 -6.26 -16.08 7.30
N ALA A 61 -5.05 -16.61 7.13
CA ALA A 61 -4.83 -18.06 7.09
C ALA A 61 -5.23 -18.74 8.41
N SER A 62 -4.84 -18.16 9.57
CA SER A 62 -5.24 -18.69 10.87
C SER A 62 -6.75 -18.59 11.10
N GLY A 63 -7.40 -17.53 10.62
CA GLY A 63 -8.84 -17.35 10.74
C GLY A 63 -9.64 -18.37 9.93
N LEU A 64 -9.18 -18.70 8.72
CA LEU A 64 -9.76 -19.78 7.91
C LEU A 64 -9.61 -21.14 8.61
N MET A 65 -8.44 -21.42 9.20
CA MET A 65 -8.25 -22.65 9.96
C MET A 65 -9.13 -22.71 11.21
N ALA A 66 -9.26 -21.60 11.94
CA ALA A 66 -10.14 -21.49 13.11
C ALA A 66 -11.63 -21.70 12.76
N SER A 67 -12.03 -21.38 11.52
CA SER A 67 -13.38 -21.65 11.01
C SER A 67 -13.68 -23.13 10.71
N GLY A 68 -12.70 -24.02 10.92
CA GLY A 68 -12.86 -25.47 10.75
C GLY A 68 -12.26 -26.03 9.46
N MET A 69 -11.50 -25.23 8.71
CA MET A 69 -10.87 -25.64 7.46
C MET A 69 -9.49 -26.27 7.72
N ASP A 70 -9.16 -27.38 7.05
CA ASP A 70 -7.81 -27.94 7.14
C ASP A 70 -6.76 -26.95 6.58
N TRP A 71 -5.52 -27.03 7.05
CA TRP A 71 -4.45 -26.12 6.61
C TRP A 71 -4.23 -26.17 5.09
N LYS A 72 -4.40 -27.35 4.48
CA LYS A 72 -4.30 -27.54 3.02
C LYS A 72 -5.45 -26.83 2.30
N GLN A 73 -6.66 -26.96 2.82
CA GLN A 73 -7.85 -26.33 2.25
C GLN A 73 -7.79 -24.80 2.39
N ALA A 74 -7.33 -24.29 3.53
CA ALA A 74 -7.12 -22.86 3.75
C ALA A 74 -6.10 -22.30 2.75
N LEU A 75 -4.96 -22.98 2.57
CA LEU A 75 -3.93 -22.59 1.61
C LEU A 75 -4.47 -22.55 0.16
N VAL A 76 -5.18 -23.59 -0.26
CA VAL A 76 -5.76 -23.66 -1.62
C VAL A 76 -6.81 -22.58 -1.83
N THR A 77 -7.66 -22.31 -0.84
CA THR A 77 -8.68 -21.25 -0.90
C THR A 77 -8.03 -19.87 -1.07
N VAL A 78 -6.99 -19.57 -0.29
CA VAL A 78 -6.25 -18.31 -0.39
C VAL A 78 -5.56 -18.18 -1.75
N LEU A 79 -4.93 -19.25 -2.24
CA LEU A 79 -4.28 -19.27 -3.55
C LEU A 79 -5.28 -19.02 -4.69
N LEU A 80 -6.44 -19.67 -4.64
CA LEU A 80 -7.51 -19.48 -5.62
C LEU A 80 -8.05 -18.04 -5.58
N GLY A 81 -8.30 -17.50 -4.39
CA GLY A 81 -8.74 -16.11 -4.24
C GLY A 81 -7.76 -15.11 -4.85
N ASN A 82 -6.46 -15.27 -4.56
CA ASN A 82 -5.42 -14.42 -5.13
C ASN A 82 -5.30 -14.57 -6.66
N THR A 83 -5.48 -15.78 -7.19
CA THR A 83 -5.45 -16.05 -8.64
C THR A 83 -6.62 -15.38 -9.36
N ILE A 84 -7.82 -15.41 -8.77
CA ILE A 84 -8.99 -14.74 -9.33
C ILE A 84 -8.78 -13.21 -9.36
N VAL A 85 -8.23 -12.66 -8.28
CA VAL A 85 -7.95 -11.22 -8.15
C VAL A 85 -6.78 -10.78 -9.05
N LEU A 86 -5.89 -11.69 -9.43
CA LEU A 86 -4.80 -11.39 -10.36
C LEU A 86 -5.31 -10.93 -11.73
N VAL A 87 -6.42 -11.49 -12.23
CA VAL A 87 -6.97 -11.17 -13.55
C VAL A 87 -7.35 -9.66 -13.68
N PRO A 88 -8.18 -9.08 -12.80
CA PRO A 88 -8.47 -7.65 -12.86
C PRO A 88 -7.24 -6.78 -12.56
N ILE A 89 -6.32 -7.20 -11.70
CA ILE A 89 -5.08 -6.47 -11.43
C ILE A 89 -4.24 -6.33 -12.70
N LEU A 90 -4.05 -7.43 -13.45
CA LEU A 90 -3.28 -7.41 -14.69
C LEU A 90 -3.94 -6.52 -15.76
N ARG A 91 -5.27 -6.57 -15.87
CA ARG A 91 -6.01 -5.70 -16.80
C ARG A 91 -5.89 -4.22 -16.41
N ASN A 92 -6.02 -3.89 -15.13
CA ASN A 92 -5.89 -2.52 -14.65
C ASN A 92 -4.45 -1.99 -14.73
N SER A 93 -3.45 -2.88 -14.69
CA SER A 93 -2.03 -2.51 -14.79
C SER A 93 -1.58 -2.22 -16.23
N HIS A 94 -2.29 -2.73 -17.24
CA HIS A 94 -1.89 -2.62 -18.65
C HIS A 94 -1.86 -1.16 -19.18
N PRO A 95 -2.84 -0.28 -18.91
CA PRO A 95 -2.77 1.12 -19.31
C PRO A 95 -1.62 1.88 -18.62
N GLY A 96 -1.37 1.59 -17.34
CA GLY A 96 -0.28 2.21 -16.58
C GLY A 96 1.10 1.86 -17.14
N THR A 97 1.33 0.61 -17.53
CA THR A 97 2.62 0.19 -18.12
C THR A 97 2.80 0.64 -19.57
N LYS A 98 1.72 0.67 -20.36
CA LYS A 98 1.73 1.09 -21.76
C LYS A 98 2.00 2.59 -21.92
N TYR A 99 1.30 3.43 -21.16
CA TYR A 99 1.36 4.89 -21.28
C TYR A 99 2.24 5.56 -20.23
N GLY A 100 2.66 4.86 -19.17
CA GLY A 100 3.47 5.43 -18.09
C GLY A 100 2.75 6.51 -17.29
N ILE A 101 1.42 6.48 -17.29
CA ILE A 101 0.56 7.45 -16.60
C ILE A 101 0.17 6.93 -15.21
N PRO A 102 0.15 7.78 -14.17
CA PRO A 102 -0.28 7.36 -12.85
C PRO A 102 -1.80 7.16 -12.78
N PHE A 103 -2.25 6.33 -11.84
CA PHE A 103 -3.67 5.95 -11.69
C PHE A 103 -4.65 7.14 -11.65
N PRO A 104 -4.38 8.27 -10.96
CA PRO A 104 -5.26 9.43 -10.99
C PRO A 104 -5.46 10.03 -12.39
N VAL A 105 -4.43 9.99 -13.24
CA VAL A 105 -4.52 10.47 -14.63
C VAL A 105 -5.33 9.49 -15.49
N PHE A 106 -5.18 8.19 -15.26
CA PHE A 106 -6.05 7.19 -15.90
C PHE A 106 -7.51 7.34 -15.48
N ALA A 107 -7.78 7.59 -14.20
CA ALA A 107 -9.13 7.83 -13.69
C ALA A 107 -9.79 9.09 -14.30
N ARG A 108 -9.01 10.11 -14.65
CA ARG A 108 -9.50 11.30 -15.38
C ARG A 108 -10.03 10.98 -16.78
N ALA A 109 -9.50 9.95 -17.44
CA ALA A 109 -10.00 9.53 -18.75
C ALA A 109 -11.40 8.92 -18.68
N ALA A 110 -11.76 8.28 -17.55
CA ALA A 110 -13.06 7.64 -17.35
C ALA A 110 -14.10 8.55 -16.66
N TYR A 111 -13.68 9.35 -15.66
CA TYR A 111 -14.58 10.15 -14.82
C TYR A 111 -14.45 11.66 -15.03
N GLY A 112 -13.58 12.11 -15.94
CA GLY A 112 -13.28 13.53 -16.15
C GLY A 112 -12.37 14.12 -15.06
N ALA A 113 -11.97 15.39 -15.26
CA ALA A 113 -11.02 16.06 -14.37
C ALA A 113 -11.52 16.15 -12.92
N PHE A 114 -12.77 16.60 -12.72
CA PHE A 114 -13.38 16.69 -11.39
C PHE A 114 -13.86 15.36 -10.84
N GLY A 115 -14.43 14.47 -11.68
CA GLY A 115 -14.93 13.18 -11.23
C GLY A 115 -13.83 12.21 -10.79
N SER A 116 -12.59 12.38 -11.27
CA SER A 116 -11.43 11.59 -10.83
C SER A 116 -11.09 11.73 -9.34
N ASN A 117 -11.56 12.79 -8.68
CA ASN A 117 -11.37 12.99 -7.25
C ASN A 117 -12.14 11.96 -6.41
N VAL A 118 -13.28 11.47 -6.89
CA VAL A 118 -14.08 10.48 -6.15
C VAL A 118 -13.34 9.13 -6.02
N PRO A 119 -12.86 8.49 -7.11
CA PRO A 119 -12.02 7.30 -7.00
C PRO A 119 -10.73 7.51 -6.21
N ALA A 120 -10.12 8.70 -6.33
CA ALA A 120 -8.92 9.04 -5.57
C ALA A 120 -9.20 9.08 -4.07
N LEU A 121 -10.30 9.71 -3.64
CA LEU A 121 -10.74 9.76 -2.24
C LEU A 121 -11.12 8.38 -1.71
N MET A 122 -11.85 7.57 -2.48
CA MET A 122 -12.19 6.21 -2.06
C MET A 122 -10.94 5.35 -1.86
N ARG A 123 -9.96 5.47 -2.76
CA ARG A 123 -8.66 4.79 -2.62
C ARG A 123 -7.89 5.31 -1.39
N ALA A 124 -7.93 6.61 -1.12
CA ALA A 124 -7.31 7.19 0.07
C ALA A 124 -7.97 6.68 1.35
N LEU A 125 -9.30 6.58 1.39
CA LEU A 125 -10.05 6.03 2.53
C LEU A 125 -9.64 4.58 2.82
N VAL A 126 -9.59 3.73 1.79
CA VAL A 126 -9.15 2.33 1.93
C VAL A 126 -7.70 2.25 2.41
N ALA A 127 -6.82 3.13 1.91
CA ALA A 127 -5.43 3.20 2.37
C ALA A 127 -5.33 3.60 3.85
N CYS A 128 -6.15 4.57 4.30
CA CYS A 128 -6.23 4.94 5.72
C CYS A 128 -6.73 3.79 6.59
N GLY A 129 -7.73 3.03 6.12
CA GLY A 129 -8.22 1.83 6.82
C GLY A 129 -7.13 0.77 6.95
N TRP A 130 -6.38 0.53 5.87
CA TRP A 130 -5.23 -0.38 5.88
C TRP A 130 -4.12 0.08 6.82
N PHE A 131 -3.80 1.37 6.82
CA PHE A 131 -2.85 1.95 7.76
C PHE A 131 -3.30 1.76 9.21
N GLY A 132 -4.59 1.96 9.51
CA GLY A 132 -5.15 1.73 10.84
C GLY A 132 -4.97 0.30 11.34
N ILE A 133 -5.25 -0.70 10.51
CA ILE A 133 -5.07 -2.12 10.86
C ILE A 133 -3.59 -2.42 11.15
N GLN A 134 -2.68 -1.94 10.29
CA GLN A 134 -1.24 -2.17 10.47
C GLN A 134 -0.69 -1.45 11.71
N ALA A 135 -1.17 -0.23 11.98
CA ALA A 135 -0.81 0.50 13.18
C ALA A 135 -1.33 -0.21 14.45
N TRP A 136 -2.52 -0.81 14.39
CA TRP A 136 -3.07 -1.61 15.48
C TRP A 136 -2.22 -2.83 15.79
N ILE A 137 -1.90 -3.63 14.76
CA ILE A 137 -1.06 -4.81 14.91
C ILE A 137 0.34 -4.43 15.43
N GLY A 138 0.93 -3.34 14.94
CA GLY A 138 2.21 -2.83 15.45
C GLY A 138 2.11 -2.36 16.90
N GLY A 139 1.01 -1.71 17.28
CA GLY A 139 0.71 -1.34 18.66
C GLY A 139 0.64 -2.54 19.61
N GLU A 140 0.04 -3.66 19.16
CA GLU A 140 -0.01 -4.90 19.93
C GLU A 140 1.37 -5.55 20.10
N ALA A 141 2.22 -5.48 19.08
CA ALA A 141 3.61 -5.92 19.17
C ALA A 141 4.41 -5.08 20.19
N VAL A 142 4.25 -3.76 20.17
CA VAL A 142 4.86 -2.85 21.16
C VAL A 142 4.34 -3.12 22.56
N ASN A 143 3.04 -3.33 22.72
CA ASN A 143 2.44 -3.68 24.00
C ASN A 143 3.02 -5.00 24.54
N THR A 144 3.14 -6.03 23.69
CA THR A 144 3.74 -7.31 24.07
C THR A 144 5.20 -7.14 24.49
N PHE A 145 5.97 -6.33 23.76
CA PHE A 145 7.35 -5.99 24.12
C PHE A 145 7.45 -5.34 25.51
N PHE A 146 6.58 -4.37 25.82
CA PHE A 146 6.55 -3.75 27.14
C PHE A 146 6.09 -4.70 28.25
N ARG A 147 5.17 -5.63 27.97
CA ARG A 147 4.77 -6.69 28.92
C ARG A 147 5.94 -7.60 29.29
N THR A 148 6.85 -7.87 28.35
CA THR A 148 8.03 -8.72 28.61
C THR A 148 9.07 -8.01 29.48
N ILE A 149 9.24 -6.70 29.33
CA ILE A 149 10.25 -5.92 30.07
C ILE A 149 9.73 -5.47 31.44
N VAL A 150 8.45 -5.09 31.52
CA VAL A 150 7.83 -4.56 32.73
C VAL A 150 6.68 -5.51 33.15
N PRO A 151 6.89 -6.36 34.16
CA PRO A 151 5.89 -7.34 34.61
C PRO A 151 4.55 -6.74 35.04
N GLY A 152 4.54 -5.46 35.44
CA GLY A 152 3.35 -4.70 35.84
C GLY A 152 2.67 -3.92 34.72
N TRP A 153 3.15 -3.99 33.47
CA TRP A 153 2.60 -3.23 32.34
C TRP A 153 1.09 -3.45 32.09
N PRO A 154 0.53 -4.67 32.18
CA PRO A 154 -0.90 -4.89 31.96
C PRO A 154 -1.80 -4.19 32.99
N THR A 155 -1.29 -3.96 34.20
CA THR A 155 -2.05 -3.45 35.35
C THR A 155 -1.67 -2.03 35.76
N LEU A 156 -0.63 -1.44 35.14
CA LEU A 156 -0.03 -0.16 35.54
C LEU A 156 -0.97 1.05 35.41
N LEU A 157 -1.90 1.01 34.45
CA LEU A 157 -2.76 2.15 34.06
C LEU A 157 -4.26 1.94 34.30
N GLY A 158 -4.64 0.90 35.05
CA GLY A 158 -6.03 0.69 35.49
C GLY A 158 -6.99 0.16 34.41
N ALA A 159 -8.28 0.08 34.78
CA ALA A 159 -9.35 -0.62 34.05
C ALA A 159 -9.44 -0.23 32.56
N GLY A 160 -9.57 -1.25 31.72
CA GLY A 160 -9.57 -1.13 30.27
C GLY A 160 -10.66 -0.21 29.71
N LEU A 161 -10.33 0.46 28.62
CA LEU A 161 -11.26 1.27 27.83
C LEU A 161 -11.75 0.41 26.65
N LEU A 162 -13.08 0.34 26.44
CA LEU A 162 -13.71 -0.38 25.31
C LEU A 162 -13.35 -1.89 25.24
N GLY A 163 -13.08 -2.54 26.37
CA GLY A 163 -12.74 -3.97 26.44
C GLY A 163 -11.26 -4.29 26.22
N HIS A 164 -10.42 -3.28 25.98
CA HIS A 164 -8.97 -3.39 25.82
C HIS A 164 -8.23 -2.66 26.95
N SER A 165 -7.04 -3.13 27.33
CA SER A 165 -6.29 -2.49 28.42
C SER A 165 -5.87 -1.05 28.03
N THR A 166 -5.87 -0.11 28.97
CA THR A 166 -5.45 1.29 28.69
C THR A 166 -4.00 1.34 28.18
N THR A 167 -3.19 0.33 28.52
CA THR A 167 -1.83 0.16 28.02
C THR A 167 -1.74 -0.33 26.57
N GLU A 168 -2.75 -1.05 26.05
CA GLU A 168 -2.86 -1.37 24.62
C GLU A 168 -3.11 -0.11 23.80
N TRP A 169 -4.04 0.74 24.23
CA TRP A 169 -4.31 2.03 23.59
C TRP A 169 -3.10 2.96 23.61
N LEU A 170 -2.37 3.01 24.72
CA LEU A 170 -1.15 3.81 24.81
C LEU A 170 -0.06 3.28 23.85
N SER A 171 0.13 1.97 23.79
CA SER A 171 1.11 1.34 22.89
C SER A 171 0.74 1.56 21.41
N PHE A 172 -0.55 1.50 21.08
CA PHE A 172 -1.06 1.87 19.77
C PHE A 172 -0.77 3.34 19.44
N LEU A 173 -1.09 4.28 20.33
CA LEU A 173 -0.82 5.70 20.11
C LEU A 173 0.68 5.99 20.01
N LEU A 174 1.53 5.30 20.77
CA LEU A 174 2.97 5.38 20.68
C LEU A 174 3.47 4.93 19.30
N PHE A 175 3.02 3.76 18.84
CA PHE A 175 3.40 3.22 17.54
C PHE A 175 2.86 4.09 16.39
N TRP A 176 1.63 4.56 16.49
CA TRP A 176 1.03 5.48 15.54
C TRP A 176 1.81 6.81 15.47
N SER A 177 2.15 7.40 16.63
CA SER A 177 2.91 8.65 16.71
C SER A 177 4.32 8.47 16.14
N LEU A 178 4.96 7.32 16.36
CA LEU A 178 6.24 6.98 15.76
C LEU A 178 6.14 6.93 14.23
N ASN A 179 5.10 6.28 13.69
CA ASN A 179 4.87 6.25 12.23
C ASN A 179 4.65 7.66 11.67
N VAL A 180 3.82 8.49 12.34
CA VAL A 180 3.60 9.89 11.94
C VAL A 180 4.90 10.70 12.02
N TYR A 181 5.72 10.48 13.04
CA TYR A 181 7.02 11.15 13.20
C TYR A 181 8.01 10.77 12.10
N ILE A 182 8.08 9.49 11.72
CA ILE A 182 8.89 9.01 10.60
C ILE A 182 8.43 9.67 9.30
N ILE A 183 7.12 9.74 9.06
CA ILE A 183 6.55 10.41 7.88
C ILE A 183 6.90 11.91 7.89
N TYR A 184 6.80 12.57 9.05
CA TYR A 184 7.10 14.00 9.19
C TYR A 184 8.58 14.34 8.93
N ARG A 185 9.52 13.46 9.28
CA ARG A 185 10.95 13.64 8.99
C ARG A 185 11.34 13.37 7.52
N GLY A 186 10.40 12.96 6.67
CA GLY A 186 10.61 12.80 5.24
C GLY A 186 11.27 11.47 4.83
N MET A 187 11.16 11.16 3.54
CA MET A 187 11.63 9.90 2.91
C MET A 187 13.14 9.63 3.04
N ASP A 188 13.93 10.63 3.44
CA ASP A 188 15.38 10.49 3.60
C ASP A 188 15.74 9.55 4.76
N LEU A 189 14.95 9.56 5.85
CA LEU A 189 15.18 8.68 7.00
C LEU A 189 14.80 7.23 6.71
N VAL A 190 13.78 7.01 5.85
CA VAL A 190 13.41 5.66 5.37
C VAL A 190 14.53 5.08 4.50
N ARG A 191 15.14 5.90 3.64
CA ARG A 191 16.27 5.50 2.79
C ARG A 191 17.53 5.12 3.56
N GLU A 192 17.74 5.72 4.73
CA GLU A 192 18.88 5.44 5.61
C GLU A 192 18.68 4.14 6.42
N VAL A 193 17.43 3.85 6.83
CA VAL A 193 17.07 2.62 7.57
C VAL A 193 16.96 1.41 6.64
N GLU A 194 16.57 1.58 5.38
CA GLU A 194 16.44 0.49 4.39
C GLU A 194 17.81 0.06 3.80
N ASN A 195 18.84 0.91 3.88
CA ASN A 195 20.21 0.63 3.43
C ASN A 195 21.10 0.01 4.53
N TRP A 196 20.53 -0.40 5.67
CA TRP A 196 21.23 -0.99 6.81
C TRP A 196 20.72 -2.42 7.04
#